data_AF-A0A8X7V252-F1
#
_entry.id   AF-A0A8X7V252-F1
#
_cell.length_a   1.000
_cell.length_b   1.000
_cell.length_c   1.000
_cell.angle_alpha   90.00
_cell.angle_beta   90.00
_cell.angle_gamma   90.00
#
_symmetry.space_group_name_H-M   'P 1'
#
loop_
_entity.id
_entity.type
_entity.pdbx_description
1 polymer ?
#
loop_
_entity_poly.entity_id
_entity_poly.type
_entity_poly.pdbx_seq_one_letter_code
_entity_poly.pdbx_strand_id
1 'polypeptide(L)'
;MKSSSVLGRNLTEFMAKLRSHGFRSVDKGPGELEFAHDDFARGPLMKKMMAKALSERIERFDAQIKILKCRLKSKKASLKVETLFQNLHI
;
A
#
# COMPACT_ATOMS: atom_id res chain seq x y z
N MET A 1 20.00 -30.47 -4.98
CA MET A 1 19.69 -29.27 -4.16
C MET A 1 18.55 -28.53 -4.83
N LYS A 2 17.40 -28.35 -4.15
CA LYS A 2 16.24 -27.64 -4.71
C LYS A 2 16.48 -26.14 -4.56
N SER A 3 16.92 -25.46 -5.62
CA SER A 3 16.94 -23.99 -5.65
C SER A 3 15.49 -23.52 -5.69
N SER A 4 15.05 -22.85 -4.64
CA SER A 4 13.75 -22.18 -4.60
C SER A 4 13.77 -21.02 -5.59
N SER A 5 13.17 -21.19 -6.76
CA SER A 5 13.05 -20.19 -7.83
C SER A 5 12.12 -19.03 -7.49
N VAL A 6 11.58 -18.98 -6.27
CA VAL A 6 10.65 -17.92 -5.83
C VAL A 6 11.37 -16.60 -5.51
N LEU A 7 12.70 -16.62 -5.35
CA LEU A 7 13.53 -15.43 -5.15
C LEU A 7 13.81 -14.66 -6.46
N GLY A 8 13.09 -14.94 -7.55
CA GLY A 8 13.31 -14.39 -8.88
C GLY A 8 12.66 -13.03 -9.16
N ARG A 9 12.01 -12.38 -8.19
CA ARG A 9 11.40 -11.05 -8.37
C ARG A 9 12.14 -10.03 -7.52
N ASN A 10 13.03 -9.29 -8.18
CA ASN A 10 13.74 -8.08 -7.75
C ASN A 10 14.00 -7.98 -6.23
N LEU A 11 15.22 -8.36 -5.80
CA LEU A 11 15.68 -8.21 -4.41
C LEU A 11 15.43 -6.78 -3.88
N THR A 12 15.57 -5.75 -4.74
CA THR A 12 15.30 -4.36 -4.37
C THR A 12 13.84 -4.13 -3.99
N GLU A 13 12.89 -4.73 -4.71
CA GLU A 13 11.45 -4.65 -4.38
C GLU A 13 11.15 -5.39 -3.07
N PHE A 14 11.76 -6.55 -2.87
CA PHE A 14 11.64 -7.28 -1.61
C PHE A 14 12.14 -6.45 -0.42
N MET A 15 13.31 -5.84 -0.56
CA MET A 15 13.88 -4.96 0.47
C MET A 15 13.03 -3.71 0.70
N ALA A 16 12.49 -3.10 -0.37
CA ALA A 16 11.56 -1.98 -0.26
C ALA A 16 10.28 -2.37 0.49
N LYS A 17 9.79 -3.59 0.27
CA LYS A 17 8.59 -4.11 0.93
C LYS A 17 8.82 -4.41 2.40
N LEU A 18 9.98 -4.96 2.78
CA LEU A 18 10.35 -5.11 4.19
C LEU A 18 10.33 -3.76 4.91
N ARG A 19 10.96 -2.73 4.33
CA ARG A 19 10.97 -1.38 4.89
C ARG A 19 9.57 -0.77 4.99
N SER A 20 8.72 -0.94 3.97
CA SER A 20 7.36 -0.38 4.00
C SER A 20 6.45 -1.05 5.03
N HIS A 21 6.81 -2.23 5.51
CA HIS A 21 6.18 -2.93 6.62
C HIS A 21 6.88 -2.71 7.97
N GLY A 22 7.85 -1.78 8.06
CA GLY A 22 8.51 -1.40 9.31
C GLY A 22 9.68 -2.27 9.76
N PHE A 23 10.13 -3.22 8.92
CA PHE A 23 11.30 -4.03 9.25
C PHE A 23 12.58 -3.19 9.17
N ARG A 24 13.45 -3.37 10.16
CA ARG A 24 14.76 -2.72 10.26
C ARG A 24 15.86 -3.74 9.93
N SER A 25 16.89 -3.33 9.21
CA SER A 25 18.09 -4.15 9.01
C SER A 25 18.89 -4.21 10.30
N VAL A 26 19.42 -5.39 10.63
CA VAL A 26 20.34 -5.61 11.74
C VAL A 26 21.71 -5.88 11.15
N ASP A 27 22.70 -5.07 11.51
CA ASP A 27 24.07 -5.31 11.09
C ASP A 27 24.64 -6.49 11.89
N LYS A 28 25.00 -7.56 11.18
CA LYS A 28 25.60 -8.78 11.73
C LYS A 28 26.98 -9.07 11.14
N GLY A 29 27.40 -8.31 10.13
CA GLY A 29 28.65 -8.49 9.45
C GLY A 29 28.53 -8.46 7.92
N PRO A 30 29.68 -8.46 7.22
CA PRO A 30 29.71 -8.35 5.76
C PRO A 30 28.99 -9.52 5.09
N GLY A 31 27.97 -9.21 4.28
CA GLY A 31 27.22 -10.21 3.50
C GLY A 31 26.08 -10.90 4.25
N GLU A 32 25.87 -10.60 5.53
CA GLU A 32 24.74 -11.11 6.29
C GLU A 32 23.53 -10.18 6.20
N LEU A 33 22.37 -10.76 5.87
CA LEU A 33 21.10 -10.05 5.77
C LEU A 33 20.18 -10.50 6.90
N GLU A 34 20.14 -9.71 7.98
CA GLU A 34 19.20 -9.92 9.08
C GLU A 34 18.22 -8.74 9.18
N PHE A 35 16.96 -9.05 9.49
CA PHE A 35 15.89 -8.07 9.64
C PHE A 35 15.10 -8.32 10.92
N ALA A 36 14.78 -7.24 11.63
CA ALA A 36 14.00 -7.27 12.85
C ALA A 36 12.74 -6.40 12.72
N HIS A 37 11.66 -6.84 13.36
CA HIS A 37 10.44 -6.05 13.55
C HIS A 37 9.81 -6.46 14.87
N ASP A 38 9.40 -5.49 15.68
CA ASP A 38 9.01 -5.71 17.08
C ASP A 38 7.76 -6.61 17.19
N ASP A 39 6.82 -6.50 16.25
CA ASP A 39 5.64 -7.37 16.13
C ASP A 39 5.84 -8.62 15.25
N PHE A 40 7.06 -8.92 14.80
CA PHE A 40 7.35 -10.08 13.96
C PHE A 40 8.14 -11.13 14.73
N ALA A 41 7.41 -11.95 15.47
CA ALA A 41 7.96 -13.11 16.19
C ALA A 41 7.19 -14.38 15.81
N ARG A 42 7.86 -15.53 15.96
CA ARG A 42 7.24 -16.83 15.75
C ARG A 42 6.13 -17.04 16.79
N GLY A 43 4.87 -17.13 16.35
CA GLY A 43 3.72 -17.35 17.24
C GLY A 43 2.61 -16.29 17.12
N PRO A 44 1.81 -16.06 18.17
CA PRO A 44 0.60 -15.21 18.12
C PRO A 44 0.83 -13.76 17.68
N LEU A 45 2.05 -13.26 17.84
CA LEU A 45 2.43 -11.88 17.51
C LEU A 45 2.28 -11.57 16.01
N MET A 46 2.47 -12.58 15.15
CA MET A 46 2.31 -12.45 13.70
C MET A 46 0.88 -12.05 13.28
N LYS A 47 -0.14 -12.41 14.08
CA LYS A 47 -1.54 -11.99 13.85
C LYS A 47 -1.74 -10.49 14.07
N LYS A 48 -1.05 -9.89 15.05
CA LYS A 48 -1.13 -8.45 15.32
C LYS A 48 -0.55 -7.63 14.18
N MET A 49 0.60 -8.06 13.65
CA MET A 49 1.23 -7.41 12.49
C MET A 49 0.31 -7.44 11.26
N MET A 50 -0.31 -8.59 10.97
CA MET A 50 -1.25 -8.71 9.85
C MET A 50 -2.49 -7.82 10.03
N ALA A 51 -3.03 -7.73 11.24
CA ALA A 51 -4.17 -6.86 11.54
C ALA A 51 -3.82 -5.37 11.35
N LYS A 52 -2.66 -4.94 11.83
CA LYS A 52 -2.18 -3.56 11.66
C LYS A 52 -1.97 -3.21 10.18
N ALA A 53 -1.29 -4.07 9.43
CA ALA A 53 -1.07 -3.88 8.00
C ALA A 53 -2.39 -3.82 7.20
N LEU A 54 -3.38 -4.62 7.59
CA LEU A 54 -4.71 -4.57 6.99
C LEU A 54 -5.43 -3.25 7.30
N SER A 55 -5.38 -2.79 8.56
CA SER A 55 -5.99 -1.52 8.97
C SER A 55 -5.42 -0.33 8.20
N GLU A 56 -4.10 -0.22 8.11
CA GLU A 56 -3.43 0.85 7.34
C GLU A 56 -3.81 0.81 5.85
N ARG A 57 -3.99 -0.39 5.29
CA ARG A 57 -4.44 -0.55 3.90
C ARG A 57 -5.88 -0.09 3.71
N ILE A 58 -6.77 -0.40 4.65
CA ILE A 58 -8.17 0.06 4.63
C ILE A 58 -8.22 1.58 4.69
N GLU A 59 -7.47 2.21 5.59
CA GLU A 59 -7.42 3.68 5.71
C GLU A 59 -6.97 4.36 4.42
N ARG A 60 -5.95 3.82 3.75
CA ARG A 60 -5.49 4.33 2.44
C ARG A 60 -6.57 4.19 1.37
N PHE A 61 -7.30 3.06 1.35
CA PHE A 61 -8.41 2.88 0.41
C PHE A 61 -9.55 3.85 0.69
N ASP A 62 -9.89 4.08 1.96
CA ASP A 62 -10.92 5.07 2.32
C ASP A 62 -10.56 6.47 1.87
N ALA A 63 -9.29 6.88 2.01
CA ALA A 63 -8.81 8.15 1.49
C ALA A 63 -8.95 8.24 -0.03
N GLN A 64 -8.57 7.19 -0.77
CA GLN A 64 -8.72 7.14 -2.23
C GLN A 64 -10.19 7.19 -2.66
N ILE A 65 -11.07 6.47 -1.96
CA ILE A 65 -12.52 6.49 -2.21
C ILE A 65 -13.09 7.89 -1.99
N LYS A 66 -12.67 8.60 -0.94
CA LYS A 66 -13.08 9.99 -0.70
C LYS A 66 -12.67 10.91 -1.84
N ILE A 67 -11.41 10.82 -2.29
CA ILE A 67 -10.92 11.60 -3.45
C ILE A 67 -11.75 11.30 -4.70
N LEU A 68 -11.99 10.01 -4.98
CA LEU A 68 -12.76 9.60 -6.15
C LEU A 68 -14.21 10.11 -6.10
N LYS A 69 -14.86 10.05 -4.92
CA LYS A 69 -16.20 10.62 -4.72
C LYS A 69 -16.23 12.12 -4.98
N CYS A 70 -15.25 12.87 -4.47
CA CYS A 70 -15.16 14.31 -4.72
C CYS A 70 -15.01 14.62 -6.22
N ARG A 71 -14.13 13.89 -6.91
CA ARG A 71 -13.94 14.03 -8.35
C ARG A 71 -15.20 13.72 -9.15
N LEU A 72 -15.95 12.68 -8.76
CA LEU A 72 -17.21 12.32 -9.41
C LEU A 72 -18.27 13.42 -9.24
N LYS A 73 -18.41 13.98 -8.02
CA LYS A 73 -19.32 15.10 -7.76
C LYS A 73 -18.97 16.33 -8.60
N SER A 74 -17.69 16.67 -8.69
CA SER A 74 -17.20 17.78 -9.52
C SER A 74 -17.54 17.56 -11.00
N LYS A 75 -17.25 16.38 -11.55
CA LYS A 75 -17.59 16.06 -12.94
C LYS A 75 -19.10 16.13 -13.20
N LYS A 76 -19.91 15.65 -12.26
CA LYS A 76 -21.37 15.73 -12.34
C LYS A 76 -21.86 17.19 -12.35
N ALA A 77 -21.23 18.06 -11.58
CA ALA A 77 -21.55 19.49 -11.60
C ALA A 77 -21.15 20.15 -12.92
N SER A 78 -19.94 19.88 -13.43
CA SER A 78 -19.48 20.36 -14.75
C SER A 78 -20.45 19.97 -15.86
N LEU A 79 -20.84 18.69 -15.91
CA LEU A 79 -21.76 18.18 -16.91
C LEU A 79 -23.12 18.90 -16.87
N LYS A 80 -23.66 19.15 -15.67
CA LYS A 80 -24.92 19.90 -15.52
C LYS A 80 -24.81 21.33 -16.05
N VAL A 81 -23.68 21.98 -15.80
CA VAL A 81 -23.40 23.34 -16.28
C VAL A 81 -23.30 23.35 -17.80
N GLU A 82 -22.54 22.41 -18.39
CA GLU A 82 -22.44 22.25 -19.85
C GLU A 82 -23.80 21.97 -20.49
N THR A 83 -24.61 21.09 -19.91
CA THR A 83 -25.97 20.82 -20.39
C THR A 83 -26.86 22.06 -20.32
N LEU A 84 -26.72 22.89 -19.27
CA LEU A 84 -27.48 24.14 -19.16
C LEU A 84 -27.07 25.14 -20.25
N PHE A 85 -25.77 25.30 -20.50
CA PHE A 85 -25.28 26.16 -21.58
C PHE A 85 -25.81 25.71 -22.95
N GLN A 86 -25.75 24.40 -23.24
CA GLN A 86 -26.33 23.83 -24.46
C GLN A 86 -27.83 24.11 -24.58
N ASN A 87 -28.61 23.93 -23.51
CA ASN A 87 -30.04 24.18 -23.51
C ASN A 87 -30.39 25.66 -23.70
N LEU A 88 -29.53 26.57 -23.25
CA LEU A 88 -29.70 28.02 -23.42
C LEU A 88 -29.18 28.51 -24.78
N HIS A 89 -28.56 27.65 -25.59
CA HIS A 89 -27.88 28.03 -26.85
C HIS A 89 -26.82 29.13 -26.66
N ILE A 90 -26.10 29.11 -25.53
CA ILE A 90 -25.01 30.04 -25.20
C ILE A 90 -23.69 29.28 -25.08
#